data_AF-Q4W294-F1
#
_entry.id   AF-Q4W294-F1
#
_cell.length_a   1.000
_cell.length_b   1.000
_cell.length_c   1.000
_cell.angle_alpha   90.00
_cell.angle_beta   90.00
_cell.angle_gamma   90.00
#
_symmetry.space_group_name_H-M   'P 1'
#
loop_
_entity.id
_entity.type
_entity.pdbx_description
1 polymer ?
#
loop_
_entity_poly.entity_id
_entity_poly.type
_entity_poly.pdbx_seq_one_letter_code
_entity_poly.pdbx_strand_id
1 'polypeptide(L)' 'DINGKLFLPKYALSQDVCTYRDFVYKTVEIPGCPRHVSPYFSFP' A
#
# COMPACT_ATOMS: atom_id res chain seq x y z
N ASP A 1 -4.19 34.02 8.99
CA ASP A 1 -4.14 32.64 9.50
C ASP A 1 -2.80 32.04 9.09
N ILE A 2 -1.89 31.80 10.03
CA ILE A 2 -0.56 31.22 9.74
C ILE A 2 -0.68 29.72 9.99
N ASN A 3 -0.54 28.91 8.94
CA ASN A 3 -0.60 27.45 9.07
C ASN A 3 0.66 26.94 9.79
N GLY A 4 0.57 26.82 11.12
CA GLY A 4 1.67 26.39 11.99
C GLY A 4 2.23 24.99 11.68
N LYS A 5 1.52 24.17 10.89
CA LYS A 5 2.01 22.87 10.44
C LYS A 5 3.24 22.98 9.54
N LEU A 6 3.45 24.12 8.87
CA LEU A 6 4.63 24.33 8.00
C LEU A 6 5.95 24.27 8.78
N PHE A 7 5.92 24.59 10.07
CA PHE A 7 7.11 24.62 10.93
C PHE A 7 7.35 23.31 11.67
N LEU A 8 6.45 22.33 11.52
CA LEU A 8 6.60 21.04 12.16
C LEU A 8 7.50 20.13 11.31
N PRO A 9 8.42 19.38 11.93
CA PRO A 9 9.19 18.37 11.23
C PRO A 9 8.26 17.26 10.70
N LYS A 10 8.63 16.63 9.57
CA LYS A 10 7.75 15.69 8.84
C LYS A 10 7.16 14.57 9.69
N TYR A 11 7.89 14.06 10.69
CA TYR A 11 7.38 13.02 11.58
C TYR A 11 6.21 13.50 12.46
N ALA A 12 6.17 14.79 12.81
CA ALA A 12 5.06 15.41 13.56
C ALA A 12 3.86 15.76 12.67
N LEU A 13 4.01 15.58 11.35
CA LEU A 13 2.93 15.66 10.37
C LEU A 13 2.36 14.27 10.02
N SER A 14 2.91 13.19 10.60
CA SER A 14 2.37 11.85 10.44
C SER A 14 0.93 11.79 10.95
N GLN A 15 0.06 11.12 10.22
CA GLN A 15 -1.34 10.92 10.59
C GLN A 15 -1.61 9.44 10.80
N ASP A 16 -2.32 9.14 11.87
CA ASP A 16 -2.86 7.79 12.07
C ASP A 16 -4.07 7.63 11.16
N VAL A 17 -3.92 6.76 10.15
CA VAL A 17 -4.97 6.43 9.18
C VAL A 17 -5.53 5.04 9.46
N CYS A 18 -6.82 4.84 9.18
CA CYS A 18 -7.44 3.53 9.31
C CYS A 18 -6.91 2.58 8.21
N THR A 19 -6.33 1.45 8.61
CA THR A 19 -5.78 0.42 7.71
C THR A 19 -5.93 -0.97 8.33
N TYR A 20 -5.69 -2.03 7.54
CA TYR A 20 -5.68 -3.40 8.04
C TYR A 20 -4.60 -3.58 9.11
N ARG A 21 -4.98 -4.09 10.28
CA ARG A 21 -4.05 -4.44 11.36
C ARG A 21 -3.29 -5.73 11.05
N ASP A 22 -4.00 -6.70 10.49
CA ASP A 22 -3.50 -8.01 10.09
C ASP A 22 -4.11 -8.36 8.72
N PHE A 23 -3.35 -9.02 7.84
CA PHE A 23 -3.80 -9.44 6.51
C PHE A 23 -3.08 -10.72 6.07
N VAL A 24 -3.61 -11.39 5.04
CA VAL A 24 -3.07 -12.67 4.54
C VAL A 24 -2.96 -12.59 3.03
N TYR A 25 -1.74 -12.78 2.53
CA TYR A 25 -1.52 -12.83 1.10
C TYR A 25 -2.25 -14.00 0.44
N LYS A 26 -2.97 -13.68 -0.64
CA LYS A 26 -3.57 -14.66 -1.55
C LYS A 26 -2.89 -14.57 -2.90
N THR A 27 -2.69 -15.72 -3.54
CA THR A 27 -2.11 -15.80 -4.88
C THR A 27 -3.12 -16.39 -5.85
N VAL A 28 -3.25 -15.76 -7.02
CA VAL A 28 -4.14 -16.20 -8.09
C VAL A 28 -3.36 -16.36 -9.39
N GLU A 29 -3.88 -17.19 -10.28
CA GLU A 29 -3.39 -17.33 -11.66
C GLU A 29 -4.18 -16.37 -12.57
N ILE A 30 -3.48 -15.46 -13.24
CA ILE A 30 -4.06 -14.50 -14.18
C ILE A 30 -4.25 -15.17 -15.54
N PRO A 31 -5.48 -15.19 -16.10
CA PRO A 31 -5.72 -15.77 -17.41
C PRO A 31 -5.09 -14.93 -18.52
N GLY A 32 -4.66 -15.59 -19.59
CA GLY A 32 -4.22 -14.91 -20.82
C GLY A 32 -2.78 -14.39 -20.80
N CYS A 33 -1.97 -14.78 -19.81
CA CYS A 33 -0.55 -14.41 -19.79
C CYS A 33 0.21 -14.94 -21.02
N PRO A 34 1.14 -14.15 -21.60
CA PRO A 34 2.02 -14.62 -22.67
C PRO A 34 2.89 -15.80 -22.24
N ARG A 35 3.39 -16.55 -23.22
CA ARG A 35 4.37 -17.61 -22.96
C ARG A 35 5.62 -17.02 -22.30
N HIS A 36 6.19 -17.77 -21.35
CA HIS A 36 7.38 -17.41 -20.57
C HIS A 36 7.19 -16.24 -19.59
N VAL A 37 5.96 -15.92 -19.19
CA VAL A 37 5.64 -15.00 -18.10
C VAL A 37 5.01 -15.78 -16.95
N SER A 38 5.33 -15.41 -15.71
CA SER A 38 4.63 -15.95 -14.53
C SER A 38 3.19 -15.46 -14.51
N PRO A 39 2.18 -16.35 -14.52
CA PRO A 39 0.78 -15.94 -14.42
C PRO A 39 0.37 -15.65 -12.97
N TYR A 40 1.24 -15.88 -11.99
CA TYR A 40 0.88 -15.77 -10.57
C TYR A 40 0.97 -14.33 -10.06
N PHE A 41 -0.09 -13.86 -9.41
CA PHE A 41 -0.16 -12.57 -8.75
C PHE A 41 -0.60 -12.72 -7.29
N SER A 42 0.15 -12.09 -6.38
CA SER A 42 -0.14 -12.11 -4.95
C SER A 42 -0.66 -10.76 -4.47
N PHE A 43 -1.74 -10.76 -3.69
CA PHE A 43 -2.34 -9.57 -3.10
C PHE A 43 -2.59 -9.76 -1.60
N PRO A 44 -2.48 -8.69 -0.79
CA PRO A 44 -2.71 -8.74 0.66
C PRO A 44 -4.18 -8.96 1.02
#